data_AF-A0A957SJJ9-F1
#
_entry.id   AF-A0A957SJJ9-F1
#
_cell.length_a   1.000
_cell.length_b   1.000
_cell.length_c   1.000
_cell.angle_alpha   90.00
_cell.angle_beta   90.00
_cell.angle_gamma   90.00
#
_symmetry.space_group_name_H-M   'P 1'
#
loop_
_entity.id
_entity.type
_entity.pdbx_description
1 polymer ?
#
loop_
_entity_poly.entity_id
_entity_poly.type
_entity_poly.pdbx_seq_one_letter_code
_entity_poly.pdbx_strand_id
1 'polypeptide(L)'
;VRNDSYKGGFLFQSGVATYQAYNNFPNDGATGKSLYHINSFGANTISGGPHAVKVSFNRPYADYGDGDFFKWDYNLIRWLEKSGYDLVYATDIDLHTNPTRALDFVAMLTSSHDEYWTKAMYDAVEAARDAGVHLAFFGTSTLLWQMRLESDGANPNRQIVVYRNGSIDPVADPTLKTVEWRDLGRPEQTLVGIQYASFAASANNNTDYIVTNSDHWAYSGTGFNNGNAAAKIVGYEIDSYQPAYPMPANLSYTLLADSPFVDADNNVMMGNTSIYQALSGAWVFATGTTSWSWALDKVGY
;
A
#
# COMPACT_ATOMS: atom_id res chain seq x y z
N VAL A 1 -10.82 -14.43 -11.25
CA VAL A 1 -12.21 -14.78 -10.85
C VAL A 1 -12.20 -15.04 -9.35
N ARG A 2 -13.12 -14.45 -8.59
CA ARG A 2 -13.18 -14.56 -7.12
C ARG A 2 -13.62 -15.96 -6.69
N ASN A 3 -12.95 -16.55 -5.69
CA ASN A 3 -13.33 -17.85 -5.09
C ASN A 3 -13.61 -17.68 -3.59
N ASP A 4 -14.88 -17.48 -3.23
CA ASP A 4 -15.29 -17.17 -1.85
C ASP A 4 -15.27 -18.37 -0.90
N SER A 5 -15.16 -19.59 -1.45
CA SER A 5 -15.08 -20.83 -0.65
C SER A 5 -13.66 -21.26 -0.29
N TYR A 6 -12.65 -20.66 -0.92
CA TYR A 6 -11.26 -21.07 -0.75
C TYR A 6 -10.71 -20.68 0.63
N LYS A 7 -9.94 -21.58 1.22
CA LYS A 7 -9.28 -21.41 2.53
C LYS A 7 -7.94 -22.12 2.54
N GLY A 8 -7.00 -21.60 3.33
CA GLY A 8 -5.62 -22.08 3.38
C GLY A 8 -4.89 -21.74 2.08
N GLY A 9 -3.83 -20.93 2.13
CA GLY A 9 -3.18 -20.35 0.95
C GLY A 9 -2.86 -18.87 1.18
N PHE A 10 -2.51 -18.15 0.11
CA PHE A 10 -2.16 -16.73 0.14
C PHE A 10 -3.27 -15.87 -0.46
N LEU A 11 -3.78 -14.89 0.30
CA LEU A 11 -4.70 -13.88 -0.23
C LEU A 11 -3.89 -12.72 -0.82
N PHE A 12 -3.95 -12.51 -2.13
CA PHE A 12 -3.46 -11.30 -2.77
C PHE A 12 -4.58 -10.27 -2.86
N GLN A 13 -4.40 -9.12 -2.21
CA GLN A 13 -5.26 -7.96 -2.35
C GLN A 13 -4.74 -7.03 -3.45
N SER A 14 -5.60 -6.74 -4.42
CA SER A 14 -5.38 -5.68 -5.41
C SER A 14 -5.99 -4.36 -4.92
N GLY A 15 -5.18 -3.30 -4.92
CA GLY A 15 -5.51 -1.96 -4.43
C GLY A 15 -6.31 -1.12 -5.43
N VAL A 16 -7.47 -1.62 -5.89
CA VAL A 16 -8.31 -0.94 -6.89
C VAL A 16 -8.85 0.42 -6.41
N ALA A 17 -8.95 0.64 -5.11
CA ALA A 17 -9.25 1.93 -4.51
C ALA A 17 -8.14 2.93 -4.75
N THR A 18 -6.88 2.51 -4.64
CA THR A 18 -5.72 3.34 -5.00
C THR A 18 -5.75 3.69 -6.47
N TYR A 19 -6.02 2.72 -7.36
CA TYR A 19 -6.12 3.02 -8.79
C TYR A 19 -7.18 4.09 -9.06
N GLN A 20 -8.30 4.01 -8.36
CA GLN A 20 -9.41 4.93 -8.55
C GLN A 20 -9.19 6.29 -7.90
N ALA A 21 -8.40 6.35 -6.82
CA ALA A 21 -7.95 7.58 -6.19
C ALA A 21 -7.05 8.41 -7.12
N TYR A 22 -6.19 7.75 -7.90
CA TYR A 22 -5.31 8.40 -8.88
C TYR A 22 -5.99 8.66 -10.23
N ASN A 23 -7.06 7.92 -10.55
CA ASN A 23 -7.79 8.05 -11.80
C ASN A 23 -8.34 9.48 -12.00
N ASN A 24 -7.81 10.20 -12.98
CA ASN A 24 -8.24 11.56 -13.33
C ASN A 24 -9.20 11.60 -14.53
N PHE A 25 -9.89 10.50 -14.84
CA PHE A 25 -10.81 10.43 -15.99
C PHE A 25 -11.86 11.57 -16.02
N PRO A 26 -12.09 12.22 -17.19
CA PRO A 26 -11.30 12.10 -18.42
C PRO A 26 -9.94 12.79 -18.26
N ASN A 27 -8.85 12.15 -18.69
CA ASN A 27 -7.51 12.75 -18.66
C ASN A 27 -7.32 13.75 -19.83
N ASP A 28 -8.11 14.82 -19.82
CA ASP A 28 -8.23 15.82 -20.89
C ASP A 28 -7.43 17.11 -20.62
N GLY A 29 -6.79 17.20 -19.46
CA GLY A 29 -6.07 18.41 -19.02
C GLY A 29 -6.97 19.61 -18.70
N ALA A 30 -8.29 19.41 -18.59
CA ALA A 30 -9.26 20.49 -18.48
C ALA A 30 -10.35 20.25 -17.42
N THR A 31 -10.92 19.05 -17.37
CA THR A 31 -12.10 18.73 -16.53
C THR A 31 -11.91 17.52 -15.64
N GLY A 32 -10.98 16.62 -15.99
CA GLY A 32 -10.64 15.43 -15.21
C GLY A 32 -10.24 15.71 -13.78
N LYS A 33 -10.71 14.89 -12.83
CA LYS A 33 -10.37 15.00 -11.41
C LYS A 33 -10.08 13.64 -10.80
N SER A 34 -9.10 13.62 -9.92
CA SER A 34 -8.72 12.52 -9.03
C SER A 34 -8.80 13.02 -7.58
N LEU A 35 -8.30 12.23 -6.61
CA LEU A 35 -8.11 12.68 -5.23
C LEU A 35 -6.80 13.48 -5.03
N TYR A 36 -6.09 13.79 -6.11
CA TYR A 36 -4.78 14.43 -6.10
C TYR A 36 -4.77 15.76 -6.83
N HIS A 37 -4.05 16.73 -6.26
CA HIS A 37 -3.90 18.06 -6.85
C HIS A 37 -3.09 18.03 -8.15
N ILE A 38 -2.10 17.15 -8.25
CA ILE A 38 -1.13 17.12 -9.36
C ILE A 38 -1.77 16.78 -10.72
N ASN A 39 -2.85 16.00 -10.73
CA ASN A 39 -3.50 15.52 -11.96
C ASN A 39 -5.00 15.83 -12.03
N SER A 40 -5.46 16.82 -11.26
CA SER A 40 -6.85 17.30 -11.30
C SER A 40 -6.94 18.69 -11.91
N PHE A 41 -7.99 18.92 -12.72
CA PHE A 41 -8.18 20.13 -13.51
C PHE A 41 -9.56 20.76 -13.29
N GLY A 42 -9.73 21.97 -13.80
CA GLY A 42 -11.01 22.71 -13.73
C GLY A 42 -11.23 23.44 -12.41
N ALA A 43 -12.49 23.72 -12.09
CA ALA A 43 -12.86 24.54 -10.93
C ALA A 43 -12.42 23.90 -9.59
N ASN A 44 -12.09 24.76 -8.63
CA ASN A 44 -11.79 24.34 -7.26
C ASN A 44 -13.01 23.65 -6.62
N THR A 45 -12.74 22.62 -5.84
CA THR A 45 -13.75 21.93 -5.03
C THR A 45 -13.70 22.43 -3.59
N ILE A 46 -14.47 21.80 -2.71
CA ILE A 46 -14.47 22.11 -1.28
C ILE A 46 -13.12 21.83 -0.58
N SER A 47 -12.20 21.13 -1.24
CA SER A 47 -10.84 20.91 -0.75
C SER A 47 -9.92 22.12 -0.91
N GLY A 48 -10.40 23.21 -1.54
CA GLY A 48 -9.59 24.41 -1.78
C GLY A 48 -8.70 24.34 -3.03
N GLY A 49 -8.71 23.22 -3.75
CA GLY A 49 -8.02 23.05 -5.04
C GLY A 49 -8.86 22.26 -6.05
N PRO A 50 -8.32 21.95 -7.24
CA PRO A 50 -9.09 21.29 -8.30
C PRO A 50 -9.36 19.80 -8.02
N HIS A 51 -8.65 19.17 -7.08
CA HIS A 51 -8.88 17.76 -6.74
C HIS A 51 -10.24 17.52 -6.09
N ALA A 52 -10.81 16.36 -6.37
CA ALA A 52 -12.07 15.94 -5.78
C ALA A 52 -11.85 15.38 -4.36
N VAL A 53 -12.90 15.42 -3.54
CA VAL A 53 -12.96 14.67 -2.27
C VAL A 53 -13.76 13.37 -2.38
N LYS A 54 -14.37 13.14 -3.56
CA LYS A 54 -15.12 11.93 -3.89
C LYS A 54 -14.84 11.51 -5.32
N VAL A 55 -14.57 10.23 -5.55
CA VAL A 55 -14.40 9.64 -6.88
C VAL A 55 -15.22 8.36 -7.00
N SER A 56 -15.77 8.09 -8.18
CA SER A 56 -16.74 7.01 -8.41
C SER A 56 -16.15 5.87 -9.20
N PHE A 57 -16.37 4.62 -8.82
CA PHE A 57 -16.04 3.43 -9.63
C PHE A 57 -16.95 3.26 -10.87
N ASN A 58 -17.96 4.12 -11.07
CA ASN A 58 -18.81 4.12 -12.27
C ASN A 58 -18.26 5.04 -13.37
N ARG A 59 -16.94 5.02 -13.59
CA ARG A 59 -16.27 5.72 -14.69
C ARG A 59 -15.09 4.88 -15.18
N PRO A 60 -14.68 5.02 -16.45
CA PRO A 60 -13.47 4.35 -16.95
C PRO A 60 -12.24 4.75 -16.14
N TYR A 61 -11.23 3.88 -16.12
CA TYR A 61 -9.87 4.32 -15.84
C TYR A 61 -9.38 5.17 -17.01
N ALA A 62 -8.61 6.22 -16.69
CA ALA A 62 -7.94 7.05 -17.67
C ALA A 62 -6.98 6.24 -18.57
N ASP A 63 -6.51 6.88 -19.64
CA ASP A 63 -5.49 6.36 -20.56
C ASP A 63 -5.87 5.00 -21.17
N TYR A 64 -5.14 3.93 -20.86
CA TYR A 64 -5.36 2.60 -21.44
C TYR A 64 -6.46 1.78 -20.73
N GLY A 65 -7.07 2.34 -19.67
CA GLY A 65 -8.18 1.71 -18.97
C GLY A 65 -7.76 0.59 -17.99
N ASP A 66 -6.47 0.42 -17.75
CA ASP A 66 -5.89 -0.60 -16.86
C ASP A 66 -5.74 -0.15 -15.40
N GLY A 67 -6.05 1.12 -15.11
CA GLY A 67 -5.76 1.72 -13.81
C GLY A 67 -4.25 1.75 -13.61
N ASP A 68 -3.77 1.25 -12.47
CA ASP A 68 -2.34 1.04 -12.25
C ASP A 68 -1.96 -0.46 -12.21
N PHE A 69 -2.80 -1.36 -12.72
CA PHE A 69 -2.57 -2.80 -12.62
C PHE A 69 -1.26 -3.25 -13.27
N PHE A 70 -1.00 -2.86 -14.52
CA PHE A 70 0.23 -3.22 -15.22
C PHE A 70 1.47 -2.51 -14.67
N LYS A 71 1.25 -1.43 -13.91
CA LYS A 71 2.31 -0.64 -13.29
C LYS A 71 2.78 -1.27 -11.97
N TRP A 72 1.85 -1.64 -11.08
CA TRP A 72 2.18 -2.01 -9.70
C TRP A 72 1.93 -3.48 -9.35
N ASP A 73 0.88 -4.11 -9.86
CA ASP A 73 0.49 -5.46 -9.41
C ASP A 73 1.06 -6.55 -10.32
N TYR A 74 1.07 -6.30 -11.63
CA TYR A 74 1.30 -7.33 -12.64
C TYR A 74 2.59 -8.13 -12.47
N ASN A 75 3.72 -7.45 -12.21
CA ASN A 75 5.02 -8.14 -12.11
C ASN A 75 5.12 -9.00 -10.85
N LEU A 76 4.54 -8.55 -9.73
CA LEU A 76 4.47 -9.32 -8.50
C LEU A 76 3.57 -10.54 -8.67
N ILE A 77 2.37 -10.36 -9.24
CA ILE A 77 1.44 -11.45 -9.53
C ILE A 77 2.11 -12.51 -10.42
N ARG A 78 2.76 -12.08 -11.50
CA ARG A 78 3.47 -13.00 -12.40
C ARG A 78 4.56 -13.78 -11.68
N TRP A 79 5.35 -13.11 -10.85
CA TRP A 79 6.39 -13.77 -10.09
C TRP A 79 5.81 -14.79 -9.10
N LEU A 80 4.74 -14.42 -8.39
CA LEU A 80 4.09 -15.32 -7.43
C LEU A 80 3.51 -16.57 -8.13
N GLU A 81 2.78 -16.38 -9.22
CA GLU A 81 2.21 -17.47 -10.02
C GLU A 81 3.29 -18.37 -10.63
N LYS A 82 4.33 -17.76 -11.23
CA LYS A 82 5.48 -18.49 -11.81
C LYS A 82 6.28 -19.27 -10.76
N SER A 83 6.28 -18.79 -9.51
CA SER A 83 6.94 -19.46 -8.38
C SER A 83 6.07 -20.57 -7.77
N GLY A 84 4.83 -20.74 -8.23
CA GLY A 84 3.94 -21.82 -7.80
C GLY A 84 3.25 -21.58 -6.45
N TYR A 85 3.12 -20.33 -6.01
CA TYR A 85 2.35 -20.02 -4.80
C TYR A 85 0.85 -20.24 -5.04
N ASP A 86 0.17 -20.75 -4.01
CA ASP A 86 -1.28 -20.98 -4.02
C ASP A 86 -2.04 -19.69 -3.67
N LEU A 87 -2.49 -18.98 -4.71
CA LEU A 87 -3.01 -17.62 -4.61
C LEU A 87 -4.54 -17.57 -4.76
N VAL A 88 -5.15 -16.73 -3.94
CA VAL A 88 -6.52 -16.24 -4.12
C VAL A 88 -6.49 -14.74 -4.26
N TYR A 89 -7.24 -14.22 -5.22
CA TYR A 89 -7.32 -12.78 -5.48
C TYR A 89 -8.59 -12.18 -4.87
N ALA A 90 -8.42 -11.02 -4.25
CA ALA A 90 -9.49 -10.15 -3.81
C ALA A 90 -9.14 -8.69 -4.13
N THR A 91 -10.15 -7.84 -4.24
CA THR A 91 -9.96 -6.38 -4.23
C THR A 91 -10.07 -5.86 -2.80
N ASP A 92 -9.58 -4.65 -2.55
CA ASP A 92 -9.87 -3.92 -1.31
C ASP A 92 -11.38 -3.80 -1.02
N ILE A 93 -12.23 -3.68 -2.05
CA ILE A 93 -13.70 -3.68 -1.91
C ILE A 93 -14.23 -5.04 -1.42
N ASP A 94 -13.65 -6.16 -1.88
CA ASP A 94 -14.00 -7.48 -1.37
C ASP A 94 -13.61 -7.63 0.11
N LEU A 95 -12.45 -7.11 0.51
CA LEU A 95 -12.04 -7.11 1.92
C LEU A 95 -12.94 -6.21 2.77
N HIS A 96 -13.30 -5.02 2.28
CA HIS A 96 -14.24 -4.14 2.95
C HIS A 96 -15.62 -4.80 3.15
N THR A 97 -16.12 -5.51 2.14
CA THR A 97 -17.43 -6.15 2.20
C THR A 97 -17.46 -7.44 3.00
N ASN A 98 -16.33 -8.16 3.07
CA ASN A 98 -16.18 -9.38 3.85
C ASN A 98 -14.87 -9.38 4.67
N PRO A 99 -14.78 -8.56 5.73
CA PRO A 99 -13.55 -8.37 6.50
C PRO A 99 -13.04 -9.65 7.17
N THR A 100 -13.95 -10.54 7.59
CA THR A 100 -13.55 -11.79 8.26
C THR A 100 -12.80 -12.74 7.35
N ARG A 101 -12.86 -12.54 6.03
CA ARG A 101 -12.16 -13.36 5.06
C ARG A 101 -10.64 -13.30 5.22
N ALA A 102 -10.09 -12.23 5.80
CA ALA A 102 -8.67 -12.15 6.10
C ALA A 102 -8.19 -13.30 7.03
N LEU A 103 -9.09 -13.90 7.83
CA LEU A 103 -8.78 -15.01 8.74
C LEU A 103 -8.70 -16.38 8.06
N ASP A 104 -9.16 -16.52 6.82
CA ASP A 104 -9.25 -17.81 6.12
C ASP A 104 -7.93 -18.24 5.46
N PHE A 105 -6.88 -17.42 5.52
CA PHE A 105 -5.63 -17.59 4.79
C PHE A 105 -4.42 -17.74 5.70
N VAL A 106 -3.34 -18.32 5.15
CA VAL A 106 -2.05 -18.43 5.85
C VAL A 106 -1.37 -17.08 5.89
N ALA A 107 -1.47 -16.33 4.79
CA ALA A 107 -0.97 -14.97 4.72
C ALA A 107 -1.82 -14.09 3.81
N MET A 108 -1.82 -12.79 4.08
CA MET A 108 -2.34 -11.75 3.19
C MET A 108 -1.18 -10.94 2.62
N LEU A 109 -1.24 -10.71 1.31
CA LEU A 109 -0.25 -10.01 0.51
C LEU A 109 -0.89 -8.76 -0.12
N THR A 110 -0.18 -7.64 -0.12
CA THR A 110 -0.60 -6.44 -0.86
C THR A 110 0.43 -6.08 -1.93
N SER A 111 -0.02 -5.33 -2.93
CA SER A 111 0.83 -4.92 -4.06
C SER A 111 1.76 -3.76 -3.72
N SER A 112 2.49 -3.29 -4.74
CA SER A 112 3.50 -2.25 -4.58
C SER A 112 2.99 -0.87 -4.17
N HIS A 113 1.69 -0.58 -4.32
CA HIS A 113 1.13 0.72 -3.95
C HIS A 113 -0.33 0.60 -3.51
N ASP A 114 -0.57 0.31 -2.24
CA ASP A 114 -1.89 0.05 -1.65
C ASP A 114 -2.27 1.11 -0.59
N GLU A 115 -2.48 2.34 -1.05
CA GLU A 115 -2.48 3.55 -0.23
C GLU A 115 -3.78 3.80 0.55
N TYR A 116 -4.93 3.42 0.00
CA TYR A 116 -6.24 3.83 0.49
C TYR A 116 -7.00 2.69 1.17
N TRP A 117 -7.26 2.83 2.45
CA TRP A 117 -7.88 1.79 3.26
C TRP A 117 -9.10 2.29 4.02
N THR A 118 -10.16 1.48 4.05
CA THR A 118 -11.27 1.75 4.97
C THR A 118 -10.94 1.27 6.39
N LYS A 119 -11.61 1.85 7.39
CA LYS A 119 -11.50 1.35 8.78
C LYS A 119 -11.76 -0.13 8.92
N ALA A 120 -12.80 -0.64 8.25
CA ALA A 120 -13.15 -2.05 8.28
C ALA A 120 -12.02 -2.94 7.74
N MET A 121 -11.32 -2.51 6.68
CA MET A 121 -10.18 -3.26 6.14
C MET A 121 -8.99 -3.24 7.09
N TYR A 122 -8.61 -2.07 7.64
CA TYR A 122 -7.52 -1.99 8.62
C TYR A 122 -7.83 -2.91 9.80
N ASP A 123 -8.98 -2.72 10.45
CA ASP A 123 -9.38 -3.50 11.63
C ASP A 123 -9.37 -5.01 11.34
N ALA A 124 -9.79 -5.43 10.14
CA ALA A 124 -9.77 -6.82 9.73
C ALA A 124 -8.37 -7.41 9.60
N VAL A 125 -7.44 -6.67 8.99
CA VAL A 125 -6.06 -7.12 8.79
C VAL A 125 -5.28 -7.12 10.10
N GLU A 126 -5.52 -6.12 10.95
CA GLU A 126 -4.99 -6.09 12.31
C GLU A 126 -5.48 -7.30 13.12
N ALA A 127 -6.78 -7.58 13.10
CA ALA A 127 -7.34 -8.76 13.77
C ALA A 127 -6.83 -10.07 13.18
N ALA A 128 -6.59 -10.15 11.87
CA ALA A 128 -6.03 -11.32 11.22
C ALA A 128 -4.59 -11.59 11.66
N ARG A 129 -3.74 -10.55 11.69
CA ARG A 129 -2.39 -10.64 12.28
C ARG A 129 -2.46 -11.15 13.71
N ASP A 130 -3.34 -10.56 14.52
CA ASP A 130 -3.47 -10.91 15.94
C ASP A 130 -4.03 -12.32 16.16
N ALA A 131 -4.68 -12.91 15.13
CA ALA A 131 -5.11 -14.30 15.09
C ALA A 131 -4.07 -15.27 14.48
N GLY A 132 -2.91 -14.78 14.04
CA GLY A 132 -1.81 -15.61 13.55
C GLY A 132 -1.62 -15.61 12.02
N VAL A 133 -2.44 -14.88 11.27
CA VAL A 133 -2.29 -14.74 9.80
C VAL A 133 -1.07 -13.88 9.50
N HIS A 134 -0.19 -14.36 8.61
CA HIS A 134 1.00 -13.60 8.21
C HIS A 134 0.65 -12.46 7.26
N LEU A 135 1.43 -11.39 7.27
CA LEU A 135 1.23 -10.25 6.37
C LEU A 135 2.50 -9.99 5.57
N ALA A 136 2.36 -9.69 4.27
CA ALA A 136 3.47 -9.21 3.46
C ALA A 136 3.05 -8.03 2.59
N PHE A 137 3.71 -6.90 2.81
CA PHE A 137 3.48 -5.65 2.09
C PHE A 137 4.63 -5.46 1.09
N PHE A 138 4.36 -5.67 -0.20
CA PHE A 138 5.39 -5.60 -1.26
C PHE A 138 5.51 -4.22 -1.89
N GLY A 139 5.25 -3.18 -1.11
CA GLY A 139 5.15 -1.79 -1.55
C GLY A 139 5.51 -0.76 -0.50
N THR A 140 5.00 0.45 -0.70
CA THR A 140 5.05 1.57 0.25
C THR A 140 3.68 2.16 0.43
N SER A 141 3.60 3.18 1.29
CA SER A 141 2.42 4.04 1.42
C SER A 141 1.20 3.23 1.83
N THR A 142 1.41 1.98 2.26
CA THR A 142 0.37 1.06 2.59
C THR A 142 -0.30 1.55 3.85
N LEU A 143 -1.62 1.65 3.83
CA LEU A 143 -2.40 2.26 4.91
C LEU A 143 -2.04 3.73 5.16
N LEU A 144 -1.64 4.51 4.15
CA LEU A 144 -1.38 5.94 4.34
C LEU A 144 -2.68 6.71 4.62
N TRP A 145 -3.72 6.58 3.77
CA TRP A 145 -4.98 7.31 3.93
C TRP A 145 -6.13 6.44 4.45
N GLN A 146 -6.87 6.96 5.42
CA GLN A 146 -8.22 6.48 5.69
C GLN A 146 -9.16 6.99 4.59
N MET A 147 -9.84 6.05 3.93
CA MET A 147 -10.96 6.32 3.04
C MET A 147 -12.29 5.83 3.62
N ARG A 148 -13.40 6.35 3.08
CA ARG A 148 -14.73 5.74 3.24
C ARG A 148 -15.29 5.32 1.89
N LEU A 149 -16.18 4.34 1.91
CA LEU A 149 -16.94 3.90 0.75
C LEU A 149 -18.41 4.31 0.91
N GLU A 150 -18.97 4.91 -0.14
CA GLU A 150 -20.36 5.35 -0.20
C GLU A 150 -21.11 4.69 -1.37
N SER A 151 -22.44 4.68 -1.26
CA SER A 151 -23.34 4.22 -2.33
C SER A 151 -23.46 5.27 -3.44
N ASP A 152 -23.66 4.83 -4.68
CA ASP A 152 -24.09 5.72 -5.79
C ASP A 152 -25.60 6.02 -5.79
N GLY A 153 -26.32 5.53 -4.77
CA GLY A 153 -27.77 5.58 -4.63
C GLY A 153 -28.43 4.23 -4.95
N ALA A 154 -27.88 3.45 -5.86
CA ALA A 154 -28.40 2.14 -6.27
C ALA A 154 -27.54 0.97 -5.79
N ASN A 155 -26.22 1.17 -5.72
CA ASN A 155 -25.23 0.16 -5.42
C ASN A 155 -24.31 0.64 -4.28
N PRO A 156 -24.07 -0.17 -3.24
CA PRO A 156 -23.12 0.17 -2.20
C PRO A 156 -21.69 0.22 -2.75
N ASN A 157 -20.81 0.95 -2.04
CA ASN A 157 -19.36 0.94 -2.25
C ASN A 157 -18.91 1.35 -3.67
N ARG A 158 -19.65 2.27 -4.30
CA ARG A 158 -19.32 2.78 -5.63
C ARG A 158 -18.61 4.11 -5.62
N GLN A 159 -18.44 4.75 -4.47
CA GLN A 159 -17.72 6.02 -4.34
C GLN A 159 -16.68 5.94 -3.23
N ILE A 160 -15.44 6.33 -3.54
CA ILE A 160 -14.36 6.54 -2.57
C ILE A 160 -14.45 7.98 -2.10
N VAL A 161 -14.33 8.18 -0.79
CA VAL A 161 -14.41 9.49 -0.14
C VAL A 161 -13.15 9.75 0.66
N VAL A 162 -12.45 10.84 0.34
CA VAL A 162 -11.26 11.31 1.05
C VAL A 162 -11.21 12.83 1.06
N TYR A 163 -11.28 13.43 2.25
CA TYR A 163 -11.26 14.89 2.43
C TYR A 163 -9.85 15.44 2.65
N ARG A 164 -8.90 14.62 3.13
CA ARG A 164 -7.51 14.99 3.52
C ARG A 164 -7.40 16.09 4.59
N ASN A 165 -8.51 16.63 5.06
CA ASN A 165 -8.59 17.62 6.12
C ASN A 165 -9.84 17.37 6.96
N GLY A 166 -9.65 16.99 8.22
CA GLY A 166 -10.73 16.63 9.13
C GLY A 166 -11.72 17.76 9.43
N SER A 167 -11.31 19.03 9.23
CA SER A 167 -12.15 20.21 9.47
C SER A 167 -13.25 20.41 8.42
N ILE A 168 -13.04 19.92 7.19
CA ILE A 168 -14.01 20.00 6.09
C ILE A 168 -14.77 18.70 5.87
N ASP A 169 -14.35 17.62 6.54
CA ASP A 169 -15.01 16.32 6.49
C ASP A 169 -16.31 16.37 7.32
N PRO A 170 -17.50 16.18 6.72
CA PRO A 170 -18.78 16.37 7.40
C PRO A 170 -19.09 15.28 8.43
N VAL A 171 -18.34 14.16 8.45
CA VAL A 171 -18.56 13.09 9.42
C VAL A 171 -18.19 13.58 10.81
N ALA A 172 -19.11 13.45 11.78
CA ALA A 172 -18.89 13.93 13.14
C ALA A 172 -17.95 13.03 13.96
N ASP A 173 -17.99 11.72 13.71
CA ASP A 173 -17.10 10.76 14.37
C ASP A 173 -15.64 11.02 13.96
N PRO A 174 -14.76 11.42 14.90
CA PRO A 174 -13.37 11.71 14.58
C PRO A 174 -12.61 10.49 14.06
N THR A 175 -13.00 9.27 14.46
CA THR A 175 -12.33 8.03 14.04
C THR A 175 -12.62 7.66 12.59
N LEU A 176 -13.65 8.26 11.99
CA LEU A 176 -14.05 8.04 10.61
C LEU A 176 -13.58 9.15 9.67
N LYS A 177 -12.84 10.15 10.15
CA LYS A 177 -12.30 11.25 9.33
C LYS A 177 -11.34 10.72 8.29
N THR A 178 -11.47 11.20 7.05
CA THR A 178 -10.67 10.69 5.92
C THR A 178 -9.39 11.49 5.73
N VAL A 179 -8.48 11.29 6.68
CA VAL A 179 -7.13 11.87 6.77
C VAL A 179 -6.10 10.72 6.83
N GLU A 180 -4.83 11.02 7.04
CA GLU A 180 -3.82 9.98 7.22
C GLU A 180 -4.11 9.16 8.49
N TRP A 181 -3.83 7.86 8.45
CA TRP A 181 -4.08 6.99 9.60
C TRP A 181 -3.29 7.39 10.85
N ARG A 182 -2.07 7.92 10.66
CA ARG A 182 -1.24 8.48 11.75
C ARG A 182 -1.88 9.67 12.46
N ASP A 183 -2.66 10.50 11.77
CA ASP A 183 -3.38 11.63 12.37
C ASP A 183 -4.58 11.17 13.22
N LEU A 184 -4.99 9.91 13.06
CA LEU A 184 -6.03 9.25 13.85
C LEU A 184 -5.44 8.40 14.99
N GLY A 185 -4.14 8.52 15.25
CA GLY A 185 -3.44 7.73 16.27
C GLY A 185 -3.18 6.28 15.87
N ARG A 186 -3.26 5.95 14.57
CA ARG A 186 -2.97 4.62 14.02
C ARG A 186 -1.87 4.70 12.96
N PRO A 187 -0.64 5.11 13.31
CA PRO A 187 0.44 5.21 12.32
C PRO A 187 0.72 3.85 11.70
N GLU A 188 1.00 3.84 10.41
CA GLU A 188 1.16 2.67 9.55
C GLU A 188 2.19 1.69 10.14
N GLN A 189 3.26 2.24 10.74
CA GLN A 189 4.32 1.48 11.40
C GLN A 189 3.80 0.49 12.45
N THR A 190 2.69 0.78 13.14
CA THR A 190 2.13 -0.13 14.16
C THR A 190 1.54 -1.43 13.59
N LEU A 191 1.27 -1.47 12.29
CA LEU A 191 0.84 -2.67 11.57
C LEU A 191 1.88 -3.13 10.55
N VAL A 192 2.43 -2.22 9.75
CA VAL A 192 3.35 -2.52 8.64
C VAL A 192 4.79 -2.74 9.12
N GLY A 193 5.20 -2.13 10.25
CA GLY A 193 6.56 -2.19 10.80
C GLY A 193 7.45 -1.01 10.38
N ILE A 194 7.09 -0.32 9.30
CA ILE A 194 7.67 0.91 8.75
C ILE A 194 6.53 1.76 8.18
N GLN A 195 6.77 3.01 7.81
CA GLN A 195 5.72 3.90 7.29
C GLN A 195 6.25 4.90 6.26
N TYR A 196 5.35 5.42 5.43
CA TYR A 196 5.66 6.36 4.36
C TYR A 196 6.53 7.52 4.83
N ALA A 197 7.63 7.72 4.11
CA ALA A 197 8.60 8.78 4.36
C ALA A 197 8.63 9.79 3.22
N SER A 198 8.83 9.35 1.98
CA SER A 198 8.92 10.27 0.83
C SER A 198 8.91 9.54 -0.52
N PHE A 199 9.07 10.32 -1.58
CA PHE A 199 9.15 9.87 -2.97
C PHE A 199 10.26 10.60 -3.75
N ALA A 200 10.78 9.95 -4.78
CA ALA A 200 11.85 10.48 -5.61
C ALA A 200 11.29 11.42 -6.68
N ALA A 201 12.11 12.30 -7.26
CA ALA A 201 11.66 13.16 -8.37
C ALA A 201 11.19 12.39 -9.62
N SER A 202 11.65 11.14 -9.79
CA SER A 202 11.30 10.26 -10.90
C SER A 202 11.48 8.81 -10.50
N ALA A 203 10.68 7.90 -11.07
CA ALA A 203 10.87 6.46 -10.91
C ALA A 203 12.21 5.94 -11.46
N ASN A 204 12.92 6.73 -12.27
CA ASN A 204 14.28 6.41 -12.73
C ASN A 204 15.37 6.71 -11.68
N ASN A 205 15.01 7.39 -10.59
CA ASN A 205 15.92 7.77 -9.51
C ASN A 205 15.95 6.74 -8.38
N ASN A 206 15.52 5.50 -8.64
CA ASN A 206 15.64 4.44 -7.66
C ASN A 206 17.10 4.24 -7.25
N THR A 207 17.30 4.06 -5.95
CA THR A 207 18.58 3.80 -5.31
C THR A 207 18.75 2.31 -5.03
N ASP A 208 19.93 1.93 -4.59
CA ASP A 208 20.28 0.54 -4.30
C ASP A 208 19.67 0.10 -2.97
N TYR A 209 19.16 -1.14 -2.93
CA TYR A 209 18.80 -1.82 -1.70
C TYR A 209 20.05 -2.30 -1.00
N ILE A 210 20.34 -1.76 0.18
CA ILE A 210 21.53 -2.10 0.95
C ILE A 210 21.18 -3.07 2.07
N VAL A 211 21.71 -4.29 1.98
CA VAL A 211 21.45 -5.37 2.92
C VAL A 211 22.02 -5.04 4.29
N THR A 212 21.19 -5.23 5.32
CA THR A 212 21.57 -5.22 6.73
C THR A 212 21.01 -6.46 7.44
N ASN A 213 21.59 -6.83 8.58
CA ASN A 213 21.22 -8.03 9.34
C ASN A 213 21.15 -9.32 8.48
N SER A 214 22.17 -9.54 7.63
CA SER A 214 22.24 -10.67 6.69
C SER A 214 22.22 -12.06 7.34
N ASP A 215 22.47 -12.16 8.65
CA ASP A 215 22.35 -13.41 9.41
C ASP A 215 20.90 -13.81 9.68
N HIS A 216 19.93 -12.91 9.42
CA HIS A 216 18.50 -13.20 9.55
C HIS A 216 18.06 -14.26 8.51
N TRP A 217 17.17 -15.17 8.91
CA TRP A 217 16.75 -16.31 8.06
C TRP A 217 16.15 -15.90 6.71
N ALA A 218 15.61 -14.68 6.61
CA ALA A 218 15.08 -14.10 5.37
C ALA A 218 16.13 -14.03 4.24
N TYR A 219 17.42 -14.02 4.59
CA TYR A 219 18.53 -14.01 3.63
C TYR A 219 19.12 -15.40 3.34
N SER A 220 18.57 -16.47 3.92
CA SER A 220 19.10 -17.83 3.76
C SER A 220 19.13 -18.24 2.28
N GLY A 221 20.27 -18.74 1.82
CA GLY A 221 20.46 -19.16 0.43
C GLY A 221 20.68 -18.04 -0.60
N THR A 222 20.63 -16.76 -0.20
CA THR A 222 20.85 -15.62 -1.12
C THR A 222 22.33 -15.35 -1.41
N GLY A 223 23.21 -15.71 -0.47
CA GLY A 223 24.64 -15.35 -0.52
C GLY A 223 24.93 -13.88 -0.16
N PHE A 224 23.91 -13.10 0.21
CA PHE A 224 24.10 -11.72 0.64
C PHE A 224 24.79 -11.63 2.01
N ASN A 225 25.63 -10.61 2.15
CA ASN A 225 26.25 -10.16 3.38
C ASN A 225 25.86 -8.70 3.63
N ASN A 226 25.98 -8.24 4.88
CA ASN A 226 25.82 -6.83 5.22
C ASN A 226 26.62 -5.91 4.27
N GLY A 227 25.96 -4.87 3.76
CA GLY A 227 26.54 -3.93 2.80
C GLY A 227 26.52 -4.40 1.34
N ASN A 228 26.06 -5.62 1.04
CA ASN A 228 25.75 -5.98 -0.34
C ASN A 228 24.55 -5.18 -0.85
N ALA A 229 24.53 -4.96 -2.16
CA ALA A 229 23.54 -4.12 -2.82
C ALA A 229 22.77 -4.91 -3.87
N ALA A 230 21.44 -4.72 -3.91
CA ALA A 230 20.63 -5.02 -5.09
C ALA A 230 20.30 -3.70 -5.79
N ALA A 231 20.73 -3.57 -7.04
CA ALA A 231 20.80 -2.27 -7.69
C ALA A 231 19.41 -1.71 -8.02
N LYS A 232 19.20 -0.42 -7.74
CA LYS A 232 18.04 0.38 -8.19
C LYS A 232 16.66 -0.19 -7.87
N ILE A 233 16.48 -0.86 -6.73
CA ILE A 233 15.16 -1.39 -6.34
C ILE A 233 14.44 -0.57 -5.27
N VAL A 234 15.07 0.49 -4.73
CA VAL A 234 14.51 1.35 -3.69
C VAL A 234 14.03 2.68 -4.28
N GLY A 235 12.71 2.91 -4.22
CA GLY A 235 11.97 4.00 -4.87
C GLY A 235 10.74 3.43 -5.58
N TYR A 236 9.96 4.13 -6.41
CA TYR A 236 9.83 5.56 -6.54
C TYR A 236 9.46 6.22 -5.19
N GLU A 237 8.69 5.54 -4.36
CA GLU A 237 8.43 5.95 -2.98
C GLU A 237 9.14 5.01 -2.02
N ILE A 238 9.32 5.46 -0.78
CA ILE A 238 9.92 4.68 0.30
C ILE A 238 9.13 4.79 1.60
N ASP A 239 9.13 3.68 2.34
CA ASP A 239 8.78 3.69 3.76
C ASP A 239 10.07 3.62 4.60
N SER A 240 10.01 4.18 5.80
CA SER A 240 11.14 4.22 6.75
C SER A 240 10.67 3.80 8.14
N TYR A 241 11.61 3.29 8.93
CA TYR A 241 11.43 3.26 10.38
C TYR A 241 11.41 4.70 10.91
N GLN A 242 10.38 5.06 11.65
CA GLN A 242 10.21 6.39 12.21
C GLN A 242 10.16 6.33 13.75
N PRO A 243 11.21 6.77 14.45
CA PRO A 243 11.29 6.67 15.92
C PRO A 243 10.31 7.58 16.66
N ALA A 244 9.69 8.54 15.97
CA ALA A 244 8.65 9.41 16.52
C ALA A 244 7.30 8.68 16.70
N TYR A 245 7.13 7.52 16.07
CA TYR A 245 5.91 6.72 16.13
C TYR A 245 6.15 5.40 16.86
N PRO A 246 5.14 4.84 17.55
CA PRO A 246 5.26 3.56 18.22
C PRO A 246 5.61 2.44 17.25
N MET A 247 6.37 1.47 17.76
CA MET A 247 6.61 0.21 17.08
C MET A 247 5.41 -0.73 17.20
N PRO A 248 5.24 -1.68 16.26
CA PRO A 248 4.24 -2.73 16.42
C PRO A 248 4.53 -3.52 17.71
N ALA A 249 3.49 -4.01 18.39
CA ALA A 249 3.68 -4.96 19.47
C ALA A 249 4.28 -6.26 18.89
N ASN A 250 5.52 -6.58 19.28
CA ASN A 250 6.29 -7.63 18.64
C ASN A 250 7.09 -8.48 19.63
N LEU A 251 7.34 -9.73 19.24
CA LEU A 251 8.30 -10.63 19.88
C LEU A 251 9.73 -10.39 19.36
N SER A 252 9.84 -9.96 18.11
CA SER A 252 11.09 -9.60 17.45
C SER A 252 10.82 -8.58 16.34
N TYR A 253 11.81 -7.74 16.06
CA TYR A 253 11.80 -6.76 14.97
C TYR A 253 13.21 -6.65 14.37
N THR A 254 13.31 -6.58 13.04
CA THR A 254 14.59 -6.46 12.34
C THR A 254 14.41 -5.62 11.09
N LEU A 255 15.32 -4.67 10.89
CA LEU A 255 15.50 -4.02 9.59
C LEU A 255 16.37 -4.92 8.72
N LEU A 256 15.84 -5.37 7.58
CA LEU A 256 16.57 -6.18 6.62
C LEU A 256 17.35 -5.31 5.63
N ALA A 257 16.95 -4.06 5.44
CA ALA A 257 17.72 -3.10 4.65
C ALA A 257 17.66 -1.69 5.23
N ASP A 258 18.74 -0.96 4.97
CA ASP A 258 18.89 0.45 5.33
C ASP A 258 19.55 1.18 4.17
N SER A 259 18.72 1.75 3.31
CA SER A 259 19.11 2.21 1.97
C SER A 259 19.06 3.73 1.86
N PRO A 260 20.18 4.41 1.54
CA PRO A 260 20.19 5.87 1.36
C PRO A 260 19.30 6.28 0.19
N PHE A 261 18.43 7.26 0.42
CA PHE A 261 17.45 7.76 -0.54
C PHE A 261 17.49 9.28 -0.63
N VAL A 262 17.26 9.81 -1.83
CA VAL A 262 17.15 11.25 -2.10
C VAL A 262 15.76 11.51 -2.66
N ASP A 263 14.98 12.33 -1.95
CA ASP A 263 13.61 12.63 -2.35
C ASP A 263 13.52 13.68 -3.47
N ALA A 264 12.29 13.99 -3.88
CA ALA A 264 12.00 14.98 -4.91
C ALA A 264 12.50 16.41 -4.58
N ASP A 265 12.69 16.72 -3.29
CA ASP A 265 13.16 18.01 -2.79
C ASP A 265 14.67 18.01 -2.47
N ASN A 266 15.39 16.92 -2.80
CA ASN A 266 16.81 16.68 -2.52
C ASN A 266 17.16 16.50 -1.04
N ASN A 267 16.19 16.14 -0.20
CA ASN A 267 16.47 15.71 1.17
C ASN A 267 17.04 14.29 1.15
N VAL A 268 18.05 14.06 1.99
CA VAL A 268 18.64 12.74 2.19
C VAL A 268 17.97 12.07 3.38
N MET A 269 17.51 10.84 3.18
CA MET A 269 16.87 10.02 4.20
C MET A 269 17.16 8.54 3.96
N MET A 270 16.59 7.66 4.78
CA MET A 270 16.79 6.21 4.68
C MET A 270 15.48 5.51 4.34
N GLY A 271 15.46 4.73 3.26
CA GLY A 271 14.40 3.76 3.01
C GLY A 271 14.73 2.43 3.71
N ASN A 272 13.72 1.79 4.29
CA ASN A 272 13.91 0.58 5.08
C ASN A 272 13.06 -0.59 4.58
N THR A 273 13.59 -1.80 4.72
CA THR A 273 12.82 -3.04 4.66
C THR A 273 12.77 -3.63 6.04
N SER A 274 11.59 -4.07 6.48
CA SER A 274 11.42 -4.59 7.83
C SER A 274 10.77 -5.97 7.85
N ILE A 275 11.08 -6.71 8.91
CA ILE A 275 10.36 -7.91 9.29
C ILE A 275 10.19 -7.94 10.80
N TYR A 276 9.00 -8.32 11.25
CA TYR A 276 8.72 -8.50 12.67
C TYR A 276 7.82 -9.71 12.92
N GLN A 277 7.90 -10.25 14.12
CA GLN A 277 6.97 -11.28 14.59
C GLN A 277 5.99 -10.68 15.59
N ALA A 278 4.70 -10.68 15.26
CA ALA A 278 3.63 -10.22 16.14
C ALA A 278 3.51 -11.11 17.39
N LEU A 279 2.83 -10.62 18.43
CA LEU A 279 2.60 -11.39 19.66
C LEU A 279 1.81 -12.70 19.44
N SER A 280 1.03 -12.77 18.36
CA SER A 280 0.33 -13.98 17.91
C SER A 280 1.25 -15.04 17.29
N GLY A 281 2.52 -14.69 17.02
CA GLY A 281 3.47 -15.50 16.26
C GLY A 281 3.43 -15.23 14.75
N ALA A 282 2.51 -14.39 14.27
CA ALA A 282 2.44 -14.02 12.85
C ALA A 282 3.67 -13.23 12.40
N TRP A 283 4.22 -13.57 11.23
CA TRP A 283 5.24 -12.75 10.58
C TRP A 283 4.61 -11.63 9.78
N VAL A 284 5.21 -10.43 9.87
CA VAL A 284 4.87 -9.29 9.05
C VAL A 284 6.13 -8.79 8.36
N PHE A 285 6.12 -8.77 7.04
CA PHE A 285 7.22 -8.32 6.19
C PHE A 285 6.77 -7.11 5.37
N ALA A 286 7.62 -6.10 5.26
CA ALA A 286 7.37 -4.92 4.43
C ALA A 286 8.63 -4.55 3.64
N THR A 287 8.51 -4.47 2.31
CA THR A 287 9.62 -4.11 1.43
C THR A 287 10.00 -2.65 1.57
N GLY A 288 9.03 -1.77 1.83
CA GLY A 288 9.23 -0.33 1.97
C GLY A 288 9.68 0.35 0.68
N THR A 289 9.33 -0.23 -0.47
CA THR A 289 9.61 0.37 -1.78
C THR A 289 8.58 -0.01 -2.84
N THR A 290 8.12 0.96 -3.64
CA THR A 290 7.14 0.73 -4.72
C THR A 290 7.71 -0.02 -5.92
N SER A 291 9.03 -0.07 -6.07
CA SER A 291 9.69 -0.69 -7.22
C SER A 291 10.06 -2.15 -7.00
N TRP A 292 9.73 -2.72 -5.83
CA TRP A 292 10.05 -4.10 -5.50
C TRP A 292 9.57 -5.08 -6.56
N SER A 293 8.31 -4.94 -7.00
CA SER A 293 7.70 -5.85 -7.98
C SER A 293 8.40 -5.83 -9.34
N TRP A 294 9.02 -4.70 -9.72
CA TRP A 294 9.76 -4.60 -10.98
C TRP A 294 10.99 -5.49 -10.98
N ALA A 295 11.71 -5.58 -9.86
CA ALA A 295 12.86 -6.47 -9.70
C ALA A 295 12.53 -7.96 -9.76
N LEU A 296 11.26 -8.33 -9.63
CA LEU A 296 10.84 -9.73 -9.58
C LEU A 296 10.59 -10.34 -10.96
N ASP A 297 9.91 -9.65 -11.88
CA ASP A 297 9.59 -10.22 -13.22
C ASP A 297 9.39 -9.15 -14.32
N LYS A 298 9.78 -7.88 -14.12
CA LYS A 298 9.71 -6.88 -15.20
C LYS A 298 10.86 -7.08 -16.18
N VAL A 299 10.54 -7.29 -17.46
CA VAL A 299 11.56 -7.52 -18.50
C VAL A 299 12.49 -6.31 -18.63
N GLY A 300 13.80 -6.57 -18.53
CA GLY A 300 14.84 -5.54 -18.67
C GLY A 300 15.05 -4.66 -17.45
N TYR A 301 14.44 -5.02 -16.32
CA TYR A 301 14.69 -4.42 -15.01
C TYR A 301 15.77 -5.21 -14.25
#